data_AF-A0A2V9BX69-F1
#
_entry.id   AF-A0A2V9BX69-F1
#
_cell.length_a   1.000
_cell.length_b   1.000
_cell.length_c   1.000
_cell.angle_alpha   90.00
_cell.angle_beta   90.00
_cell.angle_gamma   90.00
#
_symmetry.space_group_name_H-M   'P 1'
#
loop_
_entity.id
_entity.type
_entity.pdbx_description
1 polymer ?
#
loop_
_entity_poly.entity_id
_entity_poly.type
_entity_poly.pdbx_seq_one_letter_code
_entity_poly.pdbx_strand_id
1 'polypeptide(L)'
;MILSERLRSIREQKKLTQGDIEERTGLKRSYVSRLEHGRTIPSLATLEKFALAFDVPLYVFFYDGEAPPKASSLPAAVQASNGHDHWGLDGESARYVHRLSLLLRRITENDRKMLIHFALQLIRQKRS
;
A
#
# COMPACT_ATOMS: atom_id res chain seq x y z
N MET A 1 -4.00 12.14 13.29
CA MET A 1 -5.45 12.14 12.94
C MET A 1 -5.88 10.71 12.64
N ILE A 2 -7.04 10.26 13.13
CA ILE A 2 -7.52 8.90 12.83
C ILE A 2 -8.14 8.88 11.42
N LEU A 3 -8.07 7.76 10.69
CA LEU A 3 -8.58 7.64 9.31
C LEU A 3 -10.02 8.16 9.14
N SER A 4 -10.91 7.87 10.10
CA SER A 4 -12.29 8.34 10.10
C SER A 4 -12.41 9.87 10.12
N GLU A 5 -11.60 10.53 10.95
CA GLU A 5 -11.52 11.99 11.03
C GLU A 5 -10.90 12.56 9.74
N ARG A 6 -9.94 11.85 9.14
CA ARG A 6 -9.33 12.22 7.84
C ARG A 6 -10.34 12.23 6.71
N LEU A 7 -11.13 11.18 6.58
CA LEU A 7 -12.15 11.09 5.55
C LEU A 7 -13.20 12.19 5.73
N ARG A 8 -13.62 12.46 6.97
CA ARG A 8 -14.52 13.57 7.29
C ARG A 8 -13.92 14.94 6.94
N SER A 9 -12.67 15.18 7.32
CA SER A 9 -11.99 16.46 7.07
C SER A 9 -11.86 16.74 5.57
N ILE A 10 -11.46 15.75 4.77
CA ILE A 10 -11.38 15.89 3.31
C ILE A 10 -12.76 16.19 2.72
N ARG A 11 -13.81 15.48 3.18
CA ARG A 11 -15.19 15.72 2.74
C ARG A 11 -15.62 17.16 3.01
N GLU A 12 -15.38 17.66 4.23
CA GLU A 12 -15.75 19.01 4.64
C GLU A 12 -14.94 20.09 3.88
N GLN A 13 -13.64 19.88 3.66
CA GLN A 13 -12.80 20.77 2.84
C GLN A 13 -13.29 20.87 1.39
N LYS A 14 -13.75 19.75 0.82
CA LYS A 14 -14.36 19.69 -0.52
C LYS A 14 -15.81 20.17 -0.54
N LYS A 15 -16.36 20.62 0.60
CA LYS A 15 -17.76 21.09 0.77
C LYS A 15 -18.81 20.05 0.36
N LEU A 16 -18.50 18.77 0.53
CA LEU A 16 -19.41 17.66 0.19
C LEU A 16 -20.25 17.26 1.41
N THR A 17 -21.50 16.92 1.17
CA THR A 17 -22.36 16.29 2.18
C THR A 17 -22.13 14.78 2.23
N GLN A 18 -22.55 14.11 3.30
CA GLN A 18 -22.54 12.64 3.34
C GLN A 18 -23.48 12.03 2.28
N GLY A 19 -24.51 12.77 1.85
CA GLY A 19 -25.40 12.36 0.75
C GLY A 19 -24.69 12.44 -0.60
N ASP A 20 -23.85 13.44 -0.82
CA ASP A 20 -23.05 13.55 -2.06
C ASP A 20 -22.08 12.37 -2.19
N ILE A 21 -21.52 11.91 -1.07
CA ILE A 21 -20.67 10.71 -1.05
C ILE A 21 -21.49 9.46 -1.36
N GLU A 22 -22.72 9.36 -0.86
CA GLU A 22 -23.62 8.27 -1.22
C GLU A 22 -23.90 8.24 -2.73
N GLU A 23 -24.22 9.39 -3.32
CA GLU A 23 -24.46 9.52 -4.75
C GLU A 23 -23.22 9.13 -5.59
N ARG A 24 -22.03 9.57 -5.18
CA ARG A 24 -20.77 9.32 -5.91
C ARG A 24 -20.23 7.89 -5.75
N THR A 25 -20.44 7.27 -4.59
CA THR A 25 -19.83 5.96 -4.27
C THR A 25 -20.81 4.79 -4.33
N GLY A 26 -22.12 5.06 -4.32
CA GLY A 26 -23.18 4.09 -4.11
C GLY A 26 -23.23 3.52 -2.69
N LEU A 27 -22.44 4.06 -1.74
CA LEU A 27 -22.45 3.63 -0.34
C LEU A 27 -23.52 4.42 0.43
N LYS A 28 -24.42 3.71 1.11
CA LYS A 28 -25.48 4.37 1.89
C LYS A 28 -24.93 5.46 2.82
N ARG A 29 -25.58 6.61 2.92
CA ARG A 29 -25.19 7.70 3.84
C ARG A 29 -25.03 7.23 5.28
N SER A 30 -25.84 6.28 5.72
CA SER A 30 -25.72 5.68 7.06
C SER A 30 -24.41 4.91 7.27
N TYR A 31 -23.85 4.31 6.20
CA TYR A 31 -22.52 3.70 6.22
C TYR A 31 -21.43 4.77 6.29
N VAL A 32 -21.51 5.80 5.43
CA VAL A 32 -20.57 6.93 5.44
C VAL A 32 -20.51 7.58 6.83
N SER A 33 -21.66 7.83 7.45
CA SER A 33 -21.74 8.39 8.80
C SER A 33 -21.08 7.48 9.85
N ARG A 34 -21.36 6.17 9.85
CA ARG A 34 -20.71 5.24 10.80
C ARG A 34 -19.19 5.24 10.64
N LEU A 35 -18.72 5.26 9.40
CA LEU A 35 -17.30 5.29 9.07
C LEU A 35 -16.63 6.58 9.57
N GLU A 36 -17.22 7.75 9.31
CA GLU A 36 -16.66 9.05 9.76
C GLU A 36 -16.62 9.20 11.29
N HIS A 37 -17.49 8.48 12.00
CA HIS A 37 -17.49 8.40 13.47
C HIS A 37 -16.66 7.24 14.03
N GLY A 38 -15.89 6.54 13.19
CA GLY A 38 -15.02 5.43 13.62
C GLY A 38 -15.77 4.17 14.08
N ARG A 39 -17.06 4.04 13.79
CA ARG A 39 -17.90 2.89 14.18
C ARG A 39 -17.77 1.70 13.23
N THR A 40 -17.05 1.84 12.13
CA THR A 40 -16.82 0.79 11.13
C THR A 40 -15.49 1.02 10.44
N ILE A 41 -14.78 -0.07 10.16
CA ILE A 41 -13.50 -0.05 9.45
C ILE A 41 -13.79 -0.33 7.97
N PRO A 42 -13.40 0.56 7.03
CA PRO A 42 -13.58 0.34 5.60
C PRO A 42 -12.59 -0.71 5.07
N SER A 43 -12.98 -1.42 4.01
CA SER A 43 -12.06 -2.21 3.19
C SER A 43 -11.24 -1.30 2.27
N LEU A 44 -10.15 -1.82 1.69
CA LEU A 44 -9.37 -1.10 0.68
C LEU A 44 -10.26 -0.66 -0.50
N ALA A 45 -11.09 -1.56 -1.02
CA ALA A 45 -12.03 -1.24 -2.11
C ALA A 45 -13.01 -0.11 -1.73
N THR A 46 -13.43 -0.04 -0.47
CA THR A 46 -14.23 1.09 0.01
C THR A 46 -13.41 2.37 0.01
N LEU A 47 -12.17 2.35 0.50
CA LEU A 47 -11.30 3.52 0.47
C LEU A 47 -11.03 4.02 -0.96
N GLU A 48 -10.85 3.12 -1.93
CA GLU A 48 -10.73 3.49 -3.35
C GLU A 48 -11.96 4.25 -3.86
N LYS A 49 -13.17 3.81 -3.50
CA LYS A 49 -14.41 4.54 -3.82
C LYS A 49 -14.44 5.93 -3.21
N PHE A 50 -14.01 6.08 -1.95
CA PHE A 50 -13.91 7.38 -1.30
C PHE A 50 -12.89 8.28 -1.99
N ALA A 51 -11.73 7.74 -2.39
CA ALA A 51 -10.69 8.48 -3.08
C ALA A 51 -11.20 9.04 -4.42
N LEU A 52 -11.92 8.20 -5.18
CA LEU A 52 -12.61 8.60 -6.41
C LEU A 52 -13.68 9.68 -6.14
N ALA A 53 -14.54 9.50 -5.13
CA ALA A 53 -15.60 10.46 -4.82
C ALA A 53 -15.09 11.82 -4.34
N PHE A 54 -13.95 11.83 -3.63
CA PHE A 54 -13.28 13.05 -3.18
C PHE A 54 -12.39 13.68 -4.24
N ASP A 55 -12.12 12.97 -5.34
CA ASP A 55 -11.17 13.38 -6.38
C ASP A 55 -9.79 13.71 -5.76
N VAL A 56 -9.24 12.72 -5.05
CA VAL A 56 -7.90 12.77 -4.45
C VAL A 56 -7.20 11.41 -4.57
N PRO A 57 -5.86 11.36 -4.66
CA PRO A 57 -5.13 10.11 -4.56
C PRO A 57 -5.34 9.40 -3.21
N LEU A 58 -5.42 8.07 -3.21
CA LEU A 58 -5.66 7.27 -2.01
C LEU A 58 -4.65 7.54 -0.87
N TYR A 59 -3.39 7.83 -1.19
CA TYR A 59 -2.36 8.07 -0.19
C TYR A 59 -2.68 9.27 0.72
N VAL A 60 -3.51 10.23 0.26
CA VAL A 60 -3.90 11.43 1.04
C VAL A 60 -4.66 11.05 2.32
N PHE A 61 -5.23 9.86 2.38
CA PHE A 61 -5.91 9.36 3.59
C PHE A 61 -4.94 8.98 4.71
N PHE A 62 -3.67 8.78 4.36
CA PHE A 62 -2.64 8.27 5.26
C PHE A 62 -1.42 9.20 5.37
N TYR A 63 -1.45 10.33 4.66
CA TYR A 63 -0.32 11.24 4.54
C TYR A 63 -0.77 12.69 4.65
N ASP A 64 -0.13 13.43 5.55
CA ASP A 64 -0.47 14.83 5.86
C ASP A 64 0.34 15.86 5.05
N GLY A 65 1.34 15.44 4.27
CA GLY A 65 2.13 16.36 3.45
C GLY A 65 1.43 16.77 2.15
N GLU A 66 1.79 17.96 1.66
CA GLU A 66 1.18 18.58 0.46
C GLU A 66 1.65 17.96 -0.86
N ALA A 67 2.87 17.43 -0.91
CA ALA A 67 3.41 16.73 -2.07
C ALA A 67 3.27 15.21 -1.90
N PRO A 68 3.16 14.42 -2.98
CA PRO A 68 3.20 12.97 -2.88
C PRO A 68 4.42 12.51 -2.06
N PRO A 69 4.26 11.54 -1.13
CA PRO A 69 5.37 11.04 -0.34
C PRO A 69 6.46 10.54 -1.29
N LYS A 70 7.67 11.06 -1.15
CA LYS A 70 8.81 10.58 -1.91
C LYS A 70 9.00 9.10 -1.58
N ALA A 71 9.08 8.25 -2.61
CA ALA A 71 9.37 6.82 -2.48
C ALA A 71 10.75 6.52 -1.84
N SER A 72 11.51 7.55 -1.46
CA SER A 72 12.82 7.48 -0.82
C SER A 72 12.83 6.74 0.53
N SER A 73 11.67 6.49 1.13
CA SER A 73 11.54 5.67 2.36
C SER A 73 11.44 4.16 2.08
N LEU A 74 11.25 3.74 0.83
CA LEU A 74 11.27 2.33 0.46
C LEU A 74 12.72 1.87 0.29
N PRO A 75 13.06 0.59 0.54
CA PRO A 75 14.38 0.06 0.21
C PRO A 75 14.71 0.33 -1.26
N ALA A 76 15.96 0.69 -1.56
CA ALA A 76 16.40 1.03 -2.93
C ALA A 76 16.02 -0.05 -3.98
N ALA A 77 15.87 -1.31 -3.57
CA ALA A 77 15.40 -2.40 -4.42
C ALA A 77 13.99 -2.19 -4.99
N VAL A 78 13.08 -1.59 -4.21
CA VAL A 78 11.70 -1.26 -4.63
C VAL A 78 11.66 0.04 -5.45
N GLN A 79 12.65 0.92 -5.26
CA GLN A 79 12.80 2.13 -6.07
C GLN A 79 13.42 1.82 -7.45
N ALA A 80 14.33 0.85 -7.52
CA ALA A 80 15.01 0.44 -8.75
C ALA A 80 14.11 -0.35 -9.71
N SER A 81 13.02 -0.93 -9.22
CA SER A 81 11.95 -1.51 -10.05
C SER A 81 11.13 -0.38 -10.68
N ASN A 82 11.70 0.31 -11.66
CA ASN A 82 10.96 1.19 -12.55
C ASN A 82 9.97 0.34 -13.37
N GLY A 83 8.75 0.20 -12.85
CA GLY A 83 7.51 0.02 -13.62
C GLY A 83 7.22 -1.32 -14.32
N HIS A 84 8.14 -2.29 -14.40
CA HIS A 84 7.85 -3.53 -15.14
C HIS A 84 8.19 -4.85 -14.41
N ASP A 85 8.91 -4.81 -13.29
CA ASP A 85 9.33 -6.03 -12.60
C ASP A 85 9.06 -5.92 -11.09
N HIS A 86 7.83 -6.24 -10.69
CA HIS A 86 7.37 -6.24 -9.29
C HIS A 86 7.60 -7.60 -8.60
N TRP A 87 8.68 -8.30 -8.98
CA TRP A 87 8.99 -9.62 -8.42
C TRP A 87 9.18 -9.56 -6.90
N GLY A 88 8.35 -10.31 -6.18
CA GLY A 88 8.33 -10.35 -4.72
C GLY A 88 7.36 -9.38 -4.05
N LEU A 89 6.65 -8.55 -4.82
CA LEU A 89 5.70 -7.56 -4.30
C LEU A 89 4.24 -7.88 -4.65
N ASP A 90 3.98 -8.82 -5.57
CA ASP A 90 2.63 -9.27 -5.93
C ASP A 90 2.49 -10.79 -6.12
N GLY A 91 1.23 -11.26 -6.15
CA GLY A 91 0.86 -12.61 -6.60
C GLY A 91 1.59 -13.77 -5.92
N GLU A 92 2.04 -14.73 -6.72
CA GLU A 92 2.76 -15.92 -6.28
C GLU A 92 4.19 -15.60 -5.81
N SER A 93 4.83 -14.61 -6.45
CA SER A 93 6.20 -14.19 -6.13
C SER A 93 6.33 -13.62 -4.72
N ALA A 94 5.34 -12.84 -4.26
CA ALA A 94 5.28 -12.34 -2.88
C ALA A 94 5.21 -13.47 -1.85
N ARG A 95 4.44 -14.54 -2.12
CA ARG A 95 4.35 -15.70 -1.22
C ARG A 95 5.66 -16.46 -1.16
N TYR A 96 6.33 -16.59 -2.30
CA TYR A 96 7.66 -17.20 -2.37
C TYR A 96 8.67 -16.41 -1.54
N VAL A 97 8.77 -15.09 -1.72
CA VAL A 97 9.68 -14.23 -0.95
C VAL A 97 9.36 -14.28 0.54
N HIS A 98 8.08 -14.26 0.91
CA HIS A 98 7.67 -14.41 2.29
C HIS A 98 8.13 -15.76 2.88
N ARG A 99 7.88 -16.87 2.19
CA ARG A 99 8.31 -18.20 2.62
C ARG A 99 9.84 -18.31 2.71
N LEU A 100 10.56 -17.77 1.73
CA LEU A 100 12.02 -17.70 1.75
C LEU A 100 12.51 -16.91 2.96
N SER A 101 11.91 -15.75 3.27
CA SER A 101 12.28 -14.96 4.45
C SER A 101 12.10 -15.72 5.77
N LEU A 102 11.04 -16.55 5.88
CA LEU A 102 10.80 -17.40 7.04
C LEU A 102 11.87 -18.49 7.18
N LEU A 103 12.32 -19.08 6.08
CA LEU A 103 13.39 -20.08 6.07
C LEU A 103 14.76 -19.46 6.37
N LEU A 104 15.07 -18.30 5.80
CA LEU A 104 16.34 -17.58 6.02
C LEU A 104 16.53 -17.17 7.49
N ARG A 105 15.43 -16.93 8.21
CA ARG A 105 15.46 -16.67 9.66
C ARG A 105 15.87 -17.89 10.48
N ARG A 106 15.65 -19.10 9.98
CA ARG A 106 15.90 -20.36 10.70
C ARG A 106 17.31 -20.93 10.47
N ILE A 107 18.01 -20.47 9.45
CA ILE A 107 19.36 -20.94 9.12
C ILE A 107 20.44 -20.04 9.74
N THR A 108 21.68 -20.51 9.80
CA THR A 108 22.78 -19.77 10.42
C THR A 108 23.23 -18.59 9.56
N GLU A 109 23.99 -17.66 10.14
CA GLU A 109 24.52 -16.53 9.39
C GLU A 109 25.49 -16.96 8.27
N ASN A 110 26.27 -18.01 8.50
CA ASN A 110 27.17 -18.57 7.49
C ASN A 110 26.40 -19.17 6.32
N ASP A 111 25.32 -19.91 6.58
CA ASP A 111 24.47 -20.47 5.52
C ASP A 111 23.81 -19.37 4.70
N ARG A 112 23.35 -18.29 5.34
CA ARG A 112 22.82 -17.12 4.63
C ARG A 112 23.87 -16.49 3.71
N LYS A 113 25.10 -16.30 4.20
CA LYS A 113 26.21 -15.75 3.39
C LYS A 113 26.53 -16.66 2.21
N MET A 114 26.52 -17.97 2.41
CA MET A 114 26.75 -18.94 1.35
C MET A 114 25.66 -18.90 0.27
N LEU A 115 24.39 -18.80 0.67
CA LEU A 115 23.26 -18.65 -0.28
C LEU A 115 23.36 -17.36 -1.11
N ILE A 116 23.74 -16.24 -0.47
CA ILE A 116 23.98 -14.98 -1.19
C ILE A 116 25.11 -15.15 -2.20
N HIS A 117 26.19 -15.83 -1.82
CA HIS A 117 27.31 -16.11 -2.72
C HIS A 117 26.87 -16.95 -3.93
N PHE A 118 26.10 -18.01 -3.71
CA PHE A 118 25.55 -18.83 -4.80
C PHE A 118 24.63 -18.02 -5.72
N ALA A 119 23.74 -17.19 -5.17
CA ALA A 119 22.89 -16.32 -5.97
C ALA A 119 23.72 -15.37 -6.86
N LEU A 120 24.81 -14.80 -6.33
CA LEU A 120 25.73 -13.96 -7.09
C LEU A 120 26.44 -14.74 -8.21
N GLN A 121 26.82 -15.99 -7.98
CA GLN A 121 27.43 -16.84 -9.02
C GLN A 121 26.45 -17.17 -10.14
N LEU A 122 25.20 -17.52 -9.80
CA LEU A 122 24.16 -17.79 -10.78
C LEU A 122 23.85 -16.58 -11.68
N ILE A 123 23.87 -15.37 -11.12
CA ILE A 123 23.68 -14.13 -11.90
C ILE A 123 24.84 -13.92 -12.88
N ARG A 124 26.08 -14.23 -12.48
CA ARG A 124 27.28 -14.09 -13.32
C ARG A 124 27.30 -15.08 -14.47
N GLN A 125 26.92 -16.33 -14.23
CA GLN A 125 26.89 -17.37 -15.26
C GLN A 125 25.87 -17.08 -16.36
N LYS A 126 24.76 -16.42 -16.03
CA LYS A 126 23.69 -16.08 -16.98
C LYS A 126 24.02 -14.91 -17.93
N ARG A 127 25.17 -14.24 -17.73
CA ARG A 127 25.65 -13.09 -18.52
C ARG A 127 26.79 -13.44 -19.50
N SER A 128 27.28 -14.69 -19.50
CA SER A 128 28.27 -15.21 -20.45
C SER A 128 27.63 -16.18 -21.43
#